data_AF-A0AA89BV28-F1
#
_entry.id   AF-A0AA89BV28-F1
#
_cell.length_a   1.000
_cell.length_b   1.000
_cell.length_c   1.000
_cell.angle_alpha   90.00
_cell.angle_beta   90.00
_cell.angle_gamma   90.00
#
_symmetry.space_group_name_H-M   'P 1'
#
loop_
_entity.id
_entity.type
_entity.pdbx_description
1 polymer ?
#
loop_
_entity_poly.entity_id
_entity_poly.type
_entity_poly.pdbx_seq_one_letter_code
_entity_poly.pdbx_strand_id
1 'polypeptide(L)'
;MGKTTQRSTPAMSFGTLNEPIARQQYFESYKQHHKQAELRTCGLFIDPKAPYLGASPDGLVKCKCCGQGLLEIKCSFLHQKKDPKDACYDDHYHVTLDENENVRLKVDSPWYIQIQGQLGVCNIPWCDFVFFTKKGFIVDRIYFDEEIFKGVVEKASKFFERYIIPALKDVA
;
A
#
# COMPACT_ATOMS: atom_id res chain seq x y z
N MET A 1 8.95 17.26 -21.25
CA MET A 1 9.16 16.15 -20.28
C MET A 1 9.54 16.73 -18.92
N GLY A 2 8.69 16.55 -17.92
CA GLY A 2 8.92 17.09 -16.58
C GLY A 2 10.18 16.51 -15.95
N LYS A 3 11.14 17.35 -15.58
CA LYS A 3 12.28 16.93 -14.77
C LYS A 3 11.77 16.69 -13.35
N THR A 4 11.68 15.42 -12.94
CA THR A 4 11.42 15.09 -11.54
C THR A 4 12.68 15.41 -10.73
N THR A 5 12.60 16.37 -9.81
CA THR A 5 13.67 16.57 -8.82
C THR A 5 13.58 15.45 -7.81
N GLN A 6 14.61 14.60 -7.73
CA GLN A 6 14.65 13.52 -6.76
C GLN A 6 14.78 14.11 -5.35
N ARG A 7 13.66 14.17 -4.62
CA ARG A 7 13.64 14.55 -3.21
C ARG A 7 13.66 13.27 -2.38
N SER A 8 14.63 13.15 -1.47
CA SER A 8 14.71 12.04 -0.52
C SER A 8 14.74 12.58 0.90
N THR A 9 13.87 12.02 1.75
CA THR A 9 13.84 12.31 3.19
C THR A 9 14.40 11.12 3.98
N PRO A 10 14.82 11.31 5.24
CA PRO A 10 15.24 10.19 6.08
C PRO A 10 14.19 9.06 6.17
N ALA A 11 12.91 9.42 6.20
CA ALA A 11 11.82 8.45 6.21
C ALA A 11 11.71 7.67 4.89
N MET A 12 11.89 8.32 3.74
CA MET A 12 11.90 7.65 2.44
C MET A 12 13.09 6.71 2.30
N SER A 13 14.30 7.17 2.63
CA SER A 13 15.51 6.32 2.62
C SER A 13 15.38 5.12 3.56
N PHE A 14 14.77 5.33 4.74
CA PHE A 14 14.49 4.24 5.67
C PHE A 14 13.52 3.22 5.06
N GLY A 15 12.44 3.69 4.44
CA GLY A 15 11.49 2.85 3.70
C GLY A 15 12.19 1.99 2.66
N THR A 16 12.87 2.63 1.71
CA THR A 16 13.58 1.95 0.61
C THR A 16 14.58 0.90 1.11
N LEU A 17 15.31 1.18 2.19
CA LEU A 17 16.30 0.24 2.73
C LEU A 17 15.66 -0.97 3.42
N ASN A 18 14.54 -0.79 4.12
CA ASN A 18 13.94 -1.84 4.95
C ASN A 18 12.82 -2.61 4.25
N GLU A 19 12.25 -2.10 3.17
CA GLU A 19 11.17 -2.77 2.43
C GLU A 19 11.54 -4.19 1.95
N PRO A 20 12.75 -4.46 1.41
CA PRO A 20 13.16 -5.83 1.08
C PRO A 20 13.21 -6.76 2.29
N ILE A 21 13.67 -6.25 3.44
CA ILE A 21 13.76 -7.01 4.70
C ILE A 21 12.36 -7.33 5.21
N ALA A 22 11.48 -6.32 5.26
CA ALA A 22 10.10 -6.48 5.68
C ALA A 22 9.35 -7.48 4.80
N ARG A 23 9.51 -7.39 3.47
CA ARG A 23 8.93 -8.33 2.50
C ARG A 23 9.37 -9.76 2.76
N GLN A 24 10.68 -9.97 2.98
CA GLN A 24 11.23 -11.30 3.26
C GLN A 24 10.68 -11.87 4.57
N GLN A 25 10.71 -11.09 5.67
CA GLN A 25 10.19 -11.53 6.97
C GLN A 25 8.69 -11.86 6.92
N TYR A 26 7.91 -11.01 6.26
CA TYR A 26 6.50 -11.27 6.00
C TYR A 26 6.31 -12.60 5.28
N PHE A 27 7.03 -12.84 4.17
CA PHE A 27 6.84 -14.05 3.38
C PHE A 27 7.23 -15.33 4.11
N GLU A 28 8.33 -15.27 4.89
CA GLU A 28 8.77 -16.39 5.72
C GLU A 28 7.71 -16.78 6.76
N SER A 29 7.01 -15.81 7.34
CA SER A 29 5.87 -16.05 8.25
C SER A 29 4.63 -16.55 7.49
N TYR A 30 4.29 -15.91 6.37
CA TYR A 30 3.12 -16.23 5.55
C TYR A 30 3.14 -17.69 5.09
N LYS A 31 4.25 -18.17 4.54
CA LYS A 31 4.34 -19.53 3.98
C LYS A 31 4.25 -20.66 5.02
N GLN A 32 4.38 -20.37 6.31
CA GLN A 32 4.19 -21.36 7.39
C GLN A 32 2.72 -21.77 7.53
N HIS A 33 1.80 -20.85 7.25
CA HIS A 33 0.36 -21.06 7.42
C HIS A 33 -0.38 -21.16 6.08
N HIS A 34 0.25 -20.75 4.98
CA HIS A 34 -0.34 -20.69 3.65
C HIS A 34 0.33 -21.68 2.68
N LYS A 35 -0.39 -22.75 2.30
CA LYS A 35 0.11 -23.78 1.38
C LYS A 35 0.26 -23.22 -0.05
N GLN A 36 1.32 -23.66 -0.73
CA GLN A 36 1.66 -23.19 -2.09
C GLN A 36 1.73 -21.66 -2.14
N ALA A 37 2.36 -21.07 -1.12
CA ALA A 37 2.55 -19.63 -1.04
C ALA A 37 3.61 -19.17 -2.05
N GLU A 38 3.29 -18.11 -2.78
CA GLU A 38 4.17 -17.41 -3.71
C GLU A 38 4.12 -15.92 -3.39
N LEU A 39 5.28 -15.27 -3.49
CA LEU A 39 5.38 -13.82 -3.45
C LEU A 39 6.31 -13.37 -4.58
N ARG A 40 5.85 -12.37 -5.34
CA ARG A 40 6.65 -11.73 -6.40
C ARG A 40 6.53 -10.22 -6.34
N THR A 41 7.59 -9.52 -6.71
CA THR A 41 7.54 -8.09 -6.97
C THR A 41 6.79 -7.82 -8.28
N CYS A 42 6.31 -6.59 -8.45
CA CYS A 42 5.62 -6.15 -9.65
C CYS A 42 6.04 -4.72 -10.03
N GLY A 43 5.68 -4.33 -11.25
CA GLY A 43 5.81 -2.96 -11.72
C GLY A 43 4.49 -2.19 -11.62
N LEU A 44 4.33 -1.21 -12.49
CA LEU A 44 3.13 -0.40 -12.61
C LEU A 44 2.02 -1.17 -13.33
N PHE A 45 0.85 -1.25 -12.71
CA PHE A 45 -0.42 -1.61 -13.33
C PHE A 45 -1.12 -0.35 -13.82
N ILE A 46 -1.78 -0.44 -14.97
CA ILE A 46 -2.60 0.63 -15.55
C ILE A 46 -4.04 0.13 -15.60
N ASP A 47 -4.98 0.97 -15.17
CA ASP A 47 -6.40 0.63 -15.24
C ASP A 47 -6.84 0.58 -16.72
N PRO A 48 -7.44 -0.53 -17.20
CA PRO A 48 -7.81 -0.68 -18.60
C PRO A 48 -9.00 0.22 -19.02
N LYS A 49 -9.83 0.66 -18.07
CA LYS A 49 -10.98 1.55 -18.31
C LYS A 49 -10.61 3.02 -18.11
N ALA A 50 -9.64 3.31 -17.25
CA ALA A 50 -9.13 4.65 -16.98
C ALA A 50 -7.59 4.68 -17.08
N PRO A 51 -7.01 4.72 -18.31
CA PRO A 51 -5.56 4.57 -18.51
C PRO A 51 -4.65 5.63 -17.88
N TYR A 52 -5.22 6.70 -17.35
CA TYR A 52 -4.52 7.72 -16.56
C TYR A 52 -4.38 7.34 -15.07
N LEU A 53 -5.00 6.24 -14.63
CA LEU A 53 -4.83 5.66 -13.31
C LEU A 53 -3.84 4.51 -13.37
N GLY A 54 -2.92 4.50 -12.40
CA GLY A 54 -1.96 3.42 -12.23
C GLY A 54 -1.65 3.15 -10.77
N ALA A 55 -1.19 1.93 -10.51
CA ALA A 55 -0.87 1.44 -9.18
C ALA A 55 0.40 0.58 -9.22
N SER A 56 1.28 0.74 -8.25
CA SER A 56 2.48 -0.10 -8.08
C SER A 56 2.47 -0.67 -6.66
N PRO A 57 1.86 -1.84 -6.44
CA PRO A 57 1.94 -2.54 -5.15
C PRO A 57 3.37 -2.99 -4.85
N ASP A 58 3.69 -3.19 -3.56
CA ASP A 58 5.01 -3.68 -3.13
C ASP A 58 5.21 -5.18 -3.42
N GLY A 59 4.13 -5.89 -3.69
CA GLY A 59 4.17 -7.27 -4.18
C GLY A 59 2.80 -7.86 -4.49
N LEU A 60 2.85 -9.01 -5.17
CA LEU A 60 1.73 -9.90 -5.39
C LEU A 60 1.95 -11.15 -4.54
N VAL A 61 0.97 -11.48 -3.72
CA VAL A 61 0.97 -12.66 -2.84
C VAL A 61 -0.08 -13.63 -3.35
N LYS A 62 0.22 -14.93 -3.35
CA LYS A 62 -0.74 -15.96 -3.74
C LYS A 62 -0.59 -17.18 -2.85
N CYS A 63 -1.70 -17.79 -2.46
CA CYS A 63 -1.70 -19.14 -1.88
C CYS A 63 -2.92 -19.94 -2.34
N LYS A 64 -2.89 -21.26 -2.12
CA LYS A 64 -4.05 -22.13 -2.41
C LYS A 64 -5.31 -21.74 -1.60
N CYS A 65 -5.09 -21.21 -0.40
CA CYS A 65 -6.10 -20.88 0.60
C CYS A 65 -6.88 -19.59 0.33
N CYS A 66 -6.17 -18.52 -0.02
CA CYS A 66 -6.68 -17.15 -0.06
C CYS A 66 -6.77 -16.61 -1.50
N GLY A 67 -6.30 -17.38 -2.49
CA GLY A 67 -6.16 -16.90 -3.86
C GLY A 67 -5.03 -15.88 -3.97
N GLN A 68 -5.19 -14.92 -4.88
CA GLN A 68 -4.23 -13.85 -5.14
C GLN A 68 -4.62 -12.57 -4.40
N GLY A 69 -3.63 -11.89 -3.83
CA GLY A 69 -3.75 -10.61 -3.15
C GLY A 69 -2.54 -9.71 -3.39
N LEU A 70 -2.65 -8.48 -2.89
CA LEU A 70 -1.58 -7.50 -2.89
C LEU A 70 -0.79 -7.54 -1.57
N LEU A 71 0.38 -6.92 -1.61
CA LEU A 71 1.19 -6.57 -0.45
C LEU A 71 1.52 -5.08 -0.52
N GLU A 72 1.31 -4.37 0.58
CA GLU A 72 1.73 -2.98 0.77
C GLU A 72 2.49 -2.90 2.10
N ILE A 73 3.71 -2.38 2.08
CA ILE A 73 4.66 -2.36 3.20
C ILE A 73 4.92 -0.91 3.59
N LYS A 74 4.72 -0.59 4.88
CA LYS A 74 5.14 0.68 5.45
C LYS A 74 6.16 0.44 6.55
N CYS A 75 7.41 0.86 6.30
CA CYS A 75 8.46 0.85 7.30
C CYS A 75 8.45 2.18 8.07
N SER A 76 8.05 2.16 9.34
CA SER A 76 7.95 3.37 10.15
C SER A 76 9.32 3.86 10.60
N PHE A 77 9.77 5.01 10.07
CA PHE A 77 10.97 5.68 10.58
C PHE A 77 10.77 6.25 11.98
N LEU A 78 9.59 6.81 12.25
CA LEU A 78 9.22 7.44 13.53
C LEU A 78 9.19 6.42 14.67
N HIS A 79 8.59 5.25 14.44
CA HIS A 79 8.46 4.18 15.44
C HIS A 79 9.49 3.06 15.24
N GLN A 80 10.58 3.31 14.49
CA GLN A 80 11.52 2.25 14.05
C GLN A 80 12.11 1.42 15.20
N LYS A 81 12.21 1.96 16.42
CA LYS A 81 12.81 1.29 17.59
C LYS A 81 11.77 0.72 18.58
N LYS A 82 10.48 0.96 18.34
CA LYS A 82 9.38 0.51 19.19
C LYS A 82 8.78 -0.79 18.66
N ASP A 83 8.04 -1.50 19.52
CA ASP A 83 7.19 -2.58 19.04
C ASP A 83 6.18 -2.00 18.04
N PRO A 84 5.87 -2.67 16.92
CA PRO A 84 4.88 -2.15 15.97
C PRO A 84 3.52 -1.83 16.62
N LYS A 85 3.11 -2.57 17.66
CA LYS A 85 1.86 -2.30 18.41
C LYS A 85 1.90 -0.95 19.14
N ASP A 86 3.08 -0.53 19.62
CA ASP A 86 3.25 0.74 20.34
C ASP A 86 2.97 1.98 19.47
N ALA A 87 2.99 1.84 18.13
CA ALA A 87 2.63 2.92 17.22
C ALA A 87 1.14 3.28 17.28
N CYS A 88 0.29 2.40 17.82
CA CYS A 88 -1.14 2.65 17.95
C CYS A 88 -1.50 3.63 19.07
N TYR A 89 -0.57 3.88 20.00
CA TYR A 89 -0.74 4.87 21.08
C TYR A 89 -0.38 6.30 20.64
N ASP A 90 -0.02 6.49 19.37
CA ASP A 90 0.11 7.81 18.76
C ASP A 90 -1.18 8.10 17.97
N ASP A 91 -2.07 8.90 18.58
CA ASP A 91 -3.37 9.24 17.99
C ASP A 91 -3.26 9.94 16.63
N HIS A 92 -2.12 10.58 16.34
CA HIS A 92 -1.87 11.29 15.09
C HIS A 92 -1.18 10.40 14.04
N TYR A 93 -0.94 9.14 14.37
CA TYR A 93 -0.33 8.18 13.46
C TYR A 93 -1.38 7.36 12.70
N HIS A 94 -0.92 6.52 11.76
CA HIS A 94 -1.77 5.86 10.77
C HIS A 94 -2.43 4.56 11.25
N VAL A 95 -1.98 3.99 12.36
CA VAL A 95 -2.47 2.69 12.88
C VAL A 95 -3.19 2.87 14.21
N THR A 96 -4.08 1.94 14.53
CA THR A 96 -4.87 1.92 15.78
C THR A 96 -5.08 0.48 16.25
N LEU A 97 -5.71 0.29 17.41
CA LEU A 97 -6.10 -1.03 17.91
C LEU A 97 -7.60 -1.25 17.70
N ASP A 98 -7.97 -2.45 17.26
CA ASP A 98 -9.36 -2.90 17.35
C ASP A 98 -9.73 -3.37 18.77
N GLU A 99 -10.99 -3.73 18.96
CA GLU A 99 -11.54 -4.24 20.23
C GLU A 99 -10.86 -5.52 20.75
N ASN A 100 -10.14 -6.25 19.88
CA ASN A 100 -9.39 -7.45 20.21
C ASN A 100 -7.88 -7.17 20.32
N GLU A 101 -7.49 -5.90 20.43
CA GLU A 101 -6.12 -5.41 20.46
C GLU A 101 -5.24 -5.79 19.26
N ASN A 102 -5.84 -6.03 18.09
CA ASN A 102 -5.07 -6.18 16.85
C ASN A 102 -4.79 -4.81 16.25
N VAL A 103 -3.59 -4.65 15.70
CA VAL A 103 -3.24 -3.42 14.99
C VAL A 103 -3.98 -3.37 13.65
N ARG A 104 -4.68 -2.26 13.42
CA ARG A 104 -5.42 -1.96 12.20
C ARG A 104 -4.91 -0.69 11.55
N LEU A 105 -4.96 -0.64 10.22
CA LEU A 105 -4.80 0.61 9.50
C LEU A 105 -6.06 1.46 9.66
N LYS A 106 -5.92 2.72 10.07
CA LYS A 106 -7.07 3.62 10.19
C LYS A 106 -7.70 3.87 8.82
N VAL A 107 -9.03 3.81 8.74
CA VAL A 107 -9.78 3.96 7.47
C VAL A 107 -9.68 5.36 6.85
N ASP A 108 -9.44 6.37 7.67
CA ASP A 108 -9.20 7.76 7.26
C ASP A 108 -7.73 8.04 6.88
N SER A 109 -6.85 7.04 7.04
CA SER A 109 -5.45 7.15 6.67
C SER A 109 -5.30 7.28 5.15
N PRO A 110 -4.41 8.16 4.65
CA PRO A 110 -4.09 8.21 3.22
C PRO A 110 -3.50 6.88 2.69
N TRP A 111 -2.88 6.06 3.56
CA TRP A 111 -2.40 4.73 3.17
C TRP A 111 -3.57 3.77 2.85
N TYR A 112 -4.70 3.92 3.54
CA TYR A 112 -5.89 3.11 3.28
C TYR A 112 -6.46 3.43 1.90
N ILE A 113 -6.55 4.72 1.57
CA ILE A 113 -6.97 5.19 0.24
C ILE A 113 -6.01 4.73 -0.86
N GLN A 114 -4.69 4.75 -0.60
CA GLN A 114 -3.69 4.20 -1.53
C GLN A 114 -3.95 2.72 -1.83
N ILE A 115 -4.20 1.91 -0.78
CA ILE A 115 -4.46 0.47 -0.92
C ILE A 115 -5.76 0.21 -1.68
N GLN A 116 -6.84 0.96 -1.39
CA GLN A 116 -8.09 0.84 -2.14
C GLN A 116 -7.91 1.18 -3.63
N GLY A 117 -7.11 2.20 -3.94
CA GLY A 117 -6.71 2.52 -5.30
C GLY A 117 -5.94 1.38 -5.98
N GLN A 118 -4.98 0.78 -5.29
CA GLN A 118 -4.22 -0.36 -5.80
C GLN A 118 -5.11 -1.58 -6.06
N LEU A 119 -6.03 -1.90 -5.13
CA LEU A 119 -6.95 -3.02 -5.26
C LEU A 119 -7.87 -2.88 -6.46
N GLY A 120 -8.45 -1.69 -6.66
CA GLY A 120 -9.32 -1.41 -7.80
C GLY A 120 -8.58 -1.42 -9.14
N VAL A 121 -7.43 -0.74 -9.25
CA VAL A 121 -6.62 -0.70 -10.49
C VAL A 121 -6.11 -2.10 -10.87
N CYS A 122 -5.70 -2.90 -9.90
CA CYS A 122 -5.19 -4.25 -10.15
C CYS A 122 -6.29 -5.30 -10.30
N ASN A 123 -7.55 -4.94 -10.02
CA ASN A 123 -8.69 -5.85 -9.92
C ASN A 123 -8.40 -7.07 -9.00
N ILE A 124 -7.91 -6.79 -7.79
CA ILE A 124 -7.54 -7.79 -6.79
C ILE A 124 -8.38 -7.57 -5.51
N PRO A 125 -8.91 -8.64 -4.88
CA PRO A 125 -9.91 -8.50 -3.81
C PRO A 125 -9.36 -8.12 -2.44
N TRP A 126 -8.08 -8.31 -2.16
CA TRP A 126 -7.50 -8.02 -0.85
C TRP A 126 -6.01 -7.66 -0.92
N CYS A 127 -5.54 -6.91 0.07
CA CYS A 127 -4.16 -6.52 0.29
C CYS A 127 -3.78 -6.86 1.72
N ASP A 128 -2.63 -7.49 1.92
CA ASP A 128 -1.99 -7.56 3.24
C ASP A 128 -1.15 -6.29 3.43
N PHE A 129 -1.59 -5.44 4.35
CA PHE A 129 -0.84 -4.27 4.80
C PHE A 129 0.16 -4.70 5.87
N VAL A 130 1.45 -4.52 5.61
CA VAL A 130 2.55 -4.83 6.53
C VAL A 130 3.05 -3.55 7.15
N PHE A 131 2.85 -3.41 8.46
CA PHE A 131 3.44 -2.34 9.25
C PHE A 131 4.73 -2.83 9.90
N PHE A 132 5.87 -2.29 9.48
CA PHE A 132 7.20 -2.77 9.88
C PHE A 132 7.97 -1.75 10.74
N THR A 133 8.60 -2.25 11.80
CA THR A 133 9.63 -1.56 12.59
C THR A 133 10.87 -2.46 12.72
N LYS A 134 11.98 -1.96 13.30
CA LYS A 134 13.15 -2.81 13.56
C LYS A 134 12.91 -3.84 14.67
N LYS A 135 11.75 -3.80 15.34
CA LYS A 135 11.37 -4.77 16.38
C LYS A 135 10.49 -5.90 15.86
N GLY A 136 9.91 -5.75 14.66
CA GLY A 136 9.07 -6.77 14.05
C GLY A 136 8.10 -6.14 13.05
N PHE A 137 7.07 -6.89 12.70
CA PHE A 137 6.00 -6.40 11.83
C PHE A 137 4.64 -6.93 12.28
N ILE A 138 3.59 -6.25 11.86
CA ILE A 138 2.21 -6.69 12.00
C ILE A 138 1.55 -6.65 10.62
N VAL A 139 0.55 -7.52 10.41
CA VAL A 139 -0.21 -7.63 9.18
C VAL A 139 -1.67 -7.28 9.45
N ASP A 140 -2.23 -6.40 8.65
CA ASP A 140 -3.67 -6.13 8.59
C ASP A 140 -4.18 -6.45 7.18
N ARG A 141 -5.19 -7.32 7.05
CA ARG A 141 -5.77 -7.65 5.74
C ARG A 141 -6.90 -6.69 5.42
N ILE A 142 -6.72 -5.95 4.32
CA ILE A 142 -7.68 -4.97 3.83
C ILE A 142 -8.37 -5.53 2.59
N TYR A 143 -9.69 -5.50 2.58
CA TYR A 143 -10.51 -5.94 1.45
C TYR A 143 -10.90 -4.76 0.57
N PHE A 144 -11.11 -5.04 -0.71
CA PHE A 144 -11.58 -4.06 -1.67
C PHE A 144 -12.95 -3.51 -1.27
N ASP A 145 -13.07 -2.18 -1.30
CA ASP A 145 -14.31 -1.43 -1.11
C ASP A 145 -14.60 -0.63 -2.39
N GLU A 146 -15.69 -1.02 -3.05
CA GLU A 146 -16.08 -0.44 -4.34
C GLU A 146 -16.46 1.04 -4.22
N GLU A 147 -17.07 1.46 -3.10
CA GLU A 147 -17.51 2.84 -2.91
C GLU A 147 -16.32 3.76 -2.65
N ILE A 148 -15.33 3.30 -1.87
CA ILE A 148 -14.08 4.05 -1.70
C ILE A 148 -13.35 4.17 -3.03
N PHE A 149 -13.25 3.08 -3.80
CA PHE A 149 -12.58 3.11 -5.10
C PHE A 149 -13.28 4.01 -6.11
N LYS A 150 -14.63 3.99 -6.18
CA LYS A 150 -15.41 4.93 -7.00
C LYS A 150 -15.06 6.38 -6.67
N GLY A 151 -14.98 6.71 -5.38
CA GLY A 151 -14.57 8.05 -4.92
C GLY A 151 -13.14 8.42 -5.32
N VAL A 152 -12.20 7.46 -5.31
CA VAL A 152 -10.82 7.65 -5.81
C VAL A 152 -10.84 7.95 -7.31
N VAL A 153 -11.53 7.13 -8.10
CA VAL A 153 -11.65 7.30 -9.56
C VAL A 153 -12.27 8.65 -9.89
N GLU A 154 -13.37 9.05 -9.24
CA GLU A 154 -14.03 10.32 -9.49
C GLU A 154 -13.10 11.52 -9.26
N LYS A 155 -12.40 11.53 -8.11
CA LYS A 155 -11.47 12.63 -7.77
C LYS A 155 -10.28 12.68 -8.71
N ALA A 156 -9.70 11.53 -9.04
CA ALA A 156 -8.56 11.45 -9.95
C ALA A 156 -8.94 11.83 -11.39
N SER A 157 -10.13 11.42 -11.85
CA SER A 157 -10.66 11.79 -13.18
C SER A 157 -10.86 13.29 -13.30
N LYS A 158 -11.51 13.92 -12.30
CA LYS A 158 -11.68 15.39 -12.25
C LYS A 158 -10.34 16.12 -12.28
N PHE A 159 -9.33 15.63 -11.56
CA PHE A 159 -8.00 16.21 -11.58
C PHE A 159 -7.33 16.07 -12.96
N PHE A 160 -7.39 14.87 -13.54
CA PHE A 160 -6.81 14.58 -14.86
C PHE A 160 -7.43 15.46 -15.95
N GLU A 161 -8.76 15.52 -16.01
CA GLU A 161 -9.49 16.31 -17.00
C GLU A 161 -9.26 17.82 -16.84
N ARG A 162 -9.28 18.31 -15.60
CA ARG A 162 -9.19 19.75 -15.33
C ARG A 162 -7.78 20.31 -15.48
N TYR A 163 -6.75 19.54 -15.14
CA TYR A 163 -5.38 20.07 -15.04
C TYR A 163 -4.40 19.37 -15.97
N ILE A 164 -4.51 18.06 -16.16
CA ILE A 164 -3.53 17.31 -16.95
C ILE A 164 -3.84 17.39 -18.44
N ILE A 165 -5.11 17.21 -18.85
CA ILE A 165 -5.49 17.31 -20.26
C ILE A 165 -5.12 18.68 -20.86
N PRO A 166 -5.43 19.84 -20.23
CA PRO A 166 -5.01 21.14 -20.76
C PRO A 166 -3.49 21.26 -20.87
N ALA A 167 -2.76 20.90 -19.80
CA ALA A 167 -1.31 21.00 -19.79
C ALA A 167 -0.62 20.11 -20.85
N LEU A 168 -1.21 18.98 -21.22
CA LEU A 168 -0.69 18.12 -22.29
C LEU A 168 -0.92 18.72 -23.67
N LYS A 169 -2.01 19.48 -23.87
CA LYS A 169 -2.31 20.15 -25.15
C LYS A 169 -1.41 21.36 -25.38
N ASP A 170 -1.01 22.06 -24.33
CA ASP A 170 -0.10 23.21 -24.41
C ASP A 170 1.36 22.82 -24.70
N VAL A 171 1.68 21.52 -24.69
CA VAL A 171 3.02 20.97 -24.94
C VAL A 171 3.10 20.28 -26.31
N ALA A 172 1.98 20.18 -27.04
CA ALA A 172 1.88 19.61 -28.38
C ALA A 172 1.87 20.71 -29.45
#